data_AF-A0A852A9F1-F1
#
_entry.id   AF-A0A852A9F1-F1
#
_cell.length_a   1.000
_cell.length_b   1.000
_cell.length_c   1.000
_cell.angle_alpha   90.00
_cell.angle_beta   90.00
_cell.angle_gamma   90.00
#
_symmetry.space_group_name_H-M   'P 1'
#
loop_
_entity.id
_entity.type
_entity.pdbx_description
1 polymer ?
#
loop_
_entity_poly.entity_id
_entity_poly.type
_entity_poly.pdbx_seq_one_letter_code
_entity_poly.pdbx_strand_id
1 'polypeptide(L)'
;MWHLSLAPLLVLVLGVSLGAAFPHDAPGKGCRLSQYQSIAPEQRQAVDRMRQGFWVTPHKCNTKLFHRKWNAVNLPLSDRALLVAAELNLTTAVLGLPAAPAFAELCREPLHFFRSAREAVLGCVDPSHQPSGRLRHWLHKLHNAMRAESTECLRATTIPLVLQVLDNLRCAALQDKC
;
A
#
# COMPACT_ATOMS: atom_id res chain seq x y z
N MET A 1 -3.56 45.38 -54.42
CA MET A 1 -3.68 43.90 -54.32
C MET A 1 -2.80 43.48 -53.15
N TRP A 2 -3.35 43.35 -51.93
CA TRP A 2 -3.80 42.07 -51.33
C TRP A 2 -2.57 41.19 -51.00
N HIS A 3 -2.20 40.79 -49.78
CA HIS A 3 -2.76 40.84 -48.43
C HIS A 3 -1.61 40.76 -47.40
N LEU A 4 -1.76 41.42 -46.25
CA LEU A 4 -1.06 41.04 -45.02
C LEU A 4 -1.58 39.66 -44.59
N SER A 5 -0.68 38.67 -44.48
CA SER A 5 -0.99 37.41 -43.81
C SER A 5 -0.31 37.42 -42.43
N LEU A 6 -1.07 37.85 -41.43
CA LEU A 6 -0.81 37.54 -40.02
C LEU A 6 -1.28 36.11 -39.78
N ALA A 7 -0.34 35.21 -39.48
CA ALA A 7 -0.63 33.92 -38.87
C ALA A 7 0.08 33.90 -37.50
N PRO A 8 -0.65 33.97 -36.37
CA PRO A 8 -0.09 33.56 -35.08
C PRO A 8 -0.10 32.02 -35.05
N LEU A 9 0.79 31.36 -34.30
CA LEU A 9 0.49 30.10 -33.60
C LEU A 9 1.71 29.62 -32.78
N LEU A 10 1.46 29.60 -31.47
CA LEU A 10 2.01 28.78 -30.40
C LEU A 10 3.53 28.71 -30.16
N VAL A 11 3.92 29.43 -29.12
CA VAL A 11 5.05 29.08 -28.24
C VAL A 11 4.74 27.75 -27.53
N LEU A 12 5.45 26.69 -27.87
CA LEU A 12 5.53 25.46 -27.06
C LEU A 12 6.65 25.62 -26.04
N VAL A 13 6.32 26.08 -24.84
CA VAL A 13 7.22 25.93 -23.67
C VAL A 13 7.07 24.49 -23.18
N LEU A 14 7.96 23.60 -23.61
CA LEU A 14 8.13 22.28 -22.99
C LEU A 14 8.97 22.43 -21.72
N GLY A 15 8.33 22.84 -20.63
CA GLY A 15 8.87 22.71 -19.29
C GLY A 15 8.64 21.29 -18.77
N VAL A 16 9.57 20.37 -19.02
CA VAL A 16 9.57 19.04 -18.38
C VAL A 16 10.49 19.08 -17.17
N SER A 17 9.94 19.43 -16.01
CA SER A 17 10.58 19.17 -14.72
C SER A 17 10.11 17.80 -14.23
N LEU A 18 10.93 16.77 -14.41
CA LEU A 18 10.79 15.50 -13.70
C LEU A 18 11.24 15.71 -12.24
N GLY A 19 10.31 16.18 -11.42
CA GLY A 19 10.38 16.05 -9.97
C GLY A 19 9.19 15.21 -9.52
N ALA A 20 9.43 13.99 -9.04
CA ALA A 20 8.42 13.24 -8.31
C ALA A 20 8.16 13.96 -6.97
N ALA A 21 7.42 15.07 -7.03
CA ALA A 21 6.92 15.76 -5.85
C ALA A 21 5.64 15.03 -5.43
N PHE A 22 5.70 14.37 -4.27
CA PHE A 22 4.50 13.98 -3.56
C PHE A 22 3.58 15.20 -3.45
N PRO A 23 2.29 15.09 -3.78
CA PRO A 23 1.38 16.21 -3.68
C PRO A 23 1.35 16.70 -2.22
N HIS A 24 1.74 17.96 -2.04
CA HIS A 24 1.58 18.72 -0.80
C HIS A 24 0.11 19.15 -0.71
N ASP A 25 -0.80 18.21 -0.48
CA ASP A 25 -2.14 18.54 -0.02
C ASP A 25 -2.10 18.80 1.49
N ALA A 26 -2.86 19.81 1.93
CA ALA A 26 -2.95 20.21 3.33
C ALA A 26 -3.26 19.00 4.24
N PRO A 27 -2.58 18.86 5.41
CA PRO A 27 -2.80 17.73 6.30
C PRO A 27 -4.26 17.70 6.75
N GLY A 28 -4.95 16.57 6.50
CA GLY A 28 -6.23 16.28 7.13
C GLY A 28 -7.48 16.26 6.26
N LYS A 29 -7.48 16.78 5.01
CA LYS A 29 -8.65 16.66 4.13
C LYS A 29 -8.80 15.29 3.44
N GLY A 30 -7.75 14.47 3.47
CA GLY A 30 -7.73 13.14 2.82
C GLY A 30 -7.74 11.93 3.77
N CYS A 31 -7.56 12.14 5.08
CA CYS A 31 -7.51 11.02 6.03
C CYS A 31 -8.90 10.42 6.24
N ARG A 32 -9.09 9.17 5.84
CA ARG A 32 -10.37 8.44 5.99
C ARG A 32 -10.22 7.13 6.77
N LEU A 33 -9.23 7.07 7.67
CA LEU A 33 -8.90 5.85 8.40
C LEU A 33 -10.05 5.34 9.28
N SER A 34 -10.88 6.24 9.83
CA SER A 34 -12.00 5.90 10.71
C SER A 34 -13.04 4.96 10.10
N GLN A 35 -13.19 4.94 8.76
CA GLN A 35 -14.11 4.03 8.07
C GLN A 35 -13.72 2.55 8.22
N TYR A 36 -12.49 2.26 8.66
CA TYR A 36 -11.97 0.90 8.84
C TYR A 36 -11.99 0.42 10.30
N GLN A 37 -12.65 1.13 11.22
CA GLN A 37 -12.87 0.65 12.60
C GLN A 37 -13.64 -0.68 12.61
N SER A 38 -14.50 -0.88 11.60
CA SER A 38 -15.15 -2.14 11.28
C SER A 38 -14.86 -2.51 9.84
N ILE A 39 -14.37 -3.73 9.61
CA ILE A 39 -14.20 -4.29 8.28
C ILE A 39 -15.35 -5.24 8.06
N ALA A 40 -16.08 -5.05 6.95
CA ALA A 40 -17.23 -5.88 6.61
C ALA A 40 -16.87 -7.39 6.63
N PRO A 41 -17.70 -8.25 7.24
CA PRO A 41 -17.44 -9.69 7.28
C PRO A 41 -17.20 -10.29 5.90
N GLU A 42 -17.95 -9.86 4.90
CA GLU A 42 -17.86 -10.29 3.51
C GLU A 42 -16.50 -9.94 2.92
N GLN A 43 -16.00 -8.74 3.23
CA GLN A 43 -14.68 -8.29 2.78
C GLN A 43 -13.56 -9.14 3.40
N ARG A 44 -13.65 -9.45 4.70
CA ARG A 44 -12.68 -10.33 5.36
C ARG A 44 -12.75 -11.74 4.78
N GLN A 45 -13.93 -12.26 4.50
CA GLN A 45 -14.11 -13.57 3.86
C GLN A 45 -13.52 -13.59 2.44
N ALA A 46 -13.71 -12.54 1.64
CA ALA A 46 -13.12 -12.45 0.31
C ALA A 46 -11.58 -12.49 0.37
N VAL A 47 -10.98 -11.73 1.30
CA VAL A 47 -9.52 -11.76 1.54
C VAL A 47 -9.07 -13.14 2.01
N ASP A 48 -9.85 -13.80 2.87
CA ASP A 48 -9.52 -15.13 3.36
C ASP A 48 -9.59 -16.20 2.27
N ARG A 49 -10.62 -16.18 1.42
CA ARG A 49 -10.74 -17.07 0.25
C ARG A 49 -9.57 -16.89 -0.72
N MET A 50 -9.21 -15.64 -1.01
CA MET A 50 -8.03 -15.34 -1.82
C MET A 50 -6.75 -15.91 -1.19
N ARG A 51 -6.55 -15.72 0.12
CA ARG A 51 -5.40 -16.29 0.83
C ARG A 51 -5.38 -17.82 0.74
N GLN A 52 -6.51 -18.49 0.94
CA GLN A 52 -6.62 -19.94 0.89
C GLN A 52 -6.40 -20.50 -0.53
N GLY A 53 -6.85 -19.77 -1.56
CA GLY A 53 -6.63 -20.12 -2.96
C GLY A 53 -5.18 -19.90 -3.44
N PHE A 54 -4.34 -19.28 -2.61
CA PHE A 54 -2.93 -19.10 -2.92
C PHE A 54 -2.12 -20.33 -2.52
N TRP A 55 -1.68 -21.09 -3.52
CA TRP A 55 -0.74 -22.18 -3.33
C TRP A 55 0.70 -21.71 -3.52
N VAL A 56 1.55 -21.99 -2.54
CA VAL A 56 2.98 -21.67 -2.60
C VAL A 56 3.76 -22.91 -2.99
N THR A 57 4.48 -22.86 -4.11
CA THR A 57 5.62 -23.75 -4.33
C THR A 57 6.75 -23.35 -3.37
N PRO A 58 7.41 -24.30 -2.68
CA PRO A 58 8.47 -23.97 -1.74
C PRO A 58 9.58 -23.17 -2.42
N HIS A 59 9.73 -21.90 -2.03
CA HIS A 59 10.74 -21.01 -2.57
C HIS A 59 11.58 -20.41 -1.44
N LYS A 60 12.89 -20.35 -1.64
CA LYS A 60 13.81 -19.72 -0.71
C LYS A 60 13.74 -18.22 -0.91
N CYS A 61 13.04 -17.54 -0.02
CA CYS A 61 13.13 -16.09 0.16
C CYS A 61 14.37 -15.75 0.98
N ASN A 62 15.18 -14.79 0.52
CA ASN A 62 16.33 -14.33 1.31
C ASN A 62 15.88 -13.43 2.46
N THR A 63 14.75 -12.73 2.29
CA THR A 63 14.23 -11.77 3.26
C THR A 63 12.95 -12.25 3.93
N LYS A 64 13.00 -12.38 5.26
CA LYS A 64 11.82 -12.64 6.10
C LYS A 64 11.09 -11.33 6.42
N LEU A 65 10.25 -10.83 5.51
CA LEU A 65 9.62 -9.51 5.62
C LEU A 65 8.66 -9.35 6.80
N PHE A 66 7.89 -10.38 7.11
CA PHE A 66 6.81 -10.27 8.07
C PHE A 66 6.92 -11.24 9.25
N HIS A 67 8.05 -11.95 9.39
CA HIS A 67 8.40 -12.59 10.66
C HIS A 67 8.83 -11.50 11.64
N ARG A 68 7.85 -10.80 12.21
CA ARG A 68 8.04 -9.80 13.26
C ARG A 68 7.24 -10.19 14.49
N LYS A 69 7.85 -10.01 15.66
CA LYS A 69 7.23 -10.29 16.96
C LYS A 69 6.29 -9.17 17.44
N TRP A 70 5.95 -8.22 16.56
CA TRP A 70 5.18 -7.04 16.88
C TRP A 70 4.16 -6.74 15.77
N ASN A 71 3.07 -6.08 16.14
CA ASN A 71 2.02 -5.62 15.24
C ASN A 71 1.67 -4.14 15.55
N ALA A 72 0.60 -3.62 14.95
CA ALA A 72 0.20 -2.23 15.12
C ALA A 72 -0.04 -1.81 16.58
N VAL A 73 -0.59 -2.68 17.45
CA VAL A 73 -0.85 -2.32 18.86
C VAL A 73 0.45 -2.04 19.63
N ASN A 74 1.55 -2.65 19.21
CA ASN A 74 2.86 -2.46 19.84
C ASN A 74 3.61 -1.21 19.36
N LEU A 75 3.01 -0.39 18.50
CA LEU A 75 3.60 0.83 17.95
C LEU A 75 2.92 2.09 18.51
N PRO A 76 3.65 3.22 18.61
CA PRO A 76 3.06 4.53 18.85
C PRO A 76 1.97 4.85 17.83
N LEU A 77 0.95 5.63 18.22
CA LEU A 77 -0.16 6.00 17.32
C LEU A 77 0.32 6.57 15.99
N SER A 78 1.31 7.46 16.02
CA SER A 78 1.90 8.10 14.84
C SER A 78 2.59 7.11 13.88
N ASP A 79 3.09 5.98 14.40
CA ASP A 79 3.69 4.91 13.60
C ASP A 79 2.65 3.98 12.97
N ARG A 80 1.46 3.83 13.58
CA ARG A 80 0.44 2.84 13.14
C ARG A 80 -0.05 3.12 11.72
N ALA A 81 -0.35 4.39 11.41
CA ALA A 81 -0.80 4.78 10.06
C ALA A 81 0.29 4.53 9.01
N LEU A 82 1.55 4.86 9.33
CA LEU A 82 2.69 4.65 8.45
C LEU A 82 2.97 3.16 8.20
N LEU A 83 2.88 2.32 9.24
CA LEU A 83 2.95 0.87 9.10
C LEU A 83 1.91 0.36 8.10
N VAL A 84 0.63 0.71 8.33
CA VAL A 84 -0.48 0.23 7.51
C VAL A 84 -0.36 0.73 6.08
N ALA A 85 0.05 1.98 5.86
CA ALA A 85 0.32 2.50 4.53
C ALA A 85 1.35 1.65 3.77
N ALA A 86 2.46 1.29 4.43
CA ALA A 86 3.50 0.45 3.83
C ALA A 86 3.02 -0.98 3.55
N GLU A 87 2.21 -1.56 4.44
CA GLU A 87 1.62 -2.88 4.23
C GLU A 87 0.62 -2.93 3.08
N LEU A 88 -0.24 -1.90 2.99
CA LEU A 88 -1.19 -1.75 1.89
C LEU A 88 -0.47 -1.51 0.57
N ASN A 89 0.62 -0.72 0.56
CA ASN A 89 1.47 -0.54 -0.62
C ASN A 89 2.02 -1.88 -1.11
N LEU A 90 2.62 -2.67 -0.22
CA LEU A 90 3.16 -3.98 -0.59
C LEU A 90 2.04 -4.93 -1.06
N THR A 91 0.94 -5.01 -0.32
CA THR A 91 -0.18 -5.91 -0.64
C THR A 91 -0.80 -5.57 -2.00
N THR A 92 -1.08 -4.29 -2.26
CA THR A 92 -1.65 -3.85 -3.54
C THR A 92 -0.68 -4.08 -4.71
N ALA A 93 0.62 -3.90 -4.49
CA ALA A 93 1.63 -4.22 -5.50
C ALA A 93 1.63 -5.72 -5.81
N VAL A 94 1.73 -6.58 -4.79
CA VAL A 94 1.80 -8.04 -4.94
C VAL A 94 0.55 -8.63 -5.60
N LEU A 95 -0.64 -8.19 -5.16
CA LEU A 95 -1.91 -8.65 -5.73
C LEU A 95 -2.15 -8.11 -7.15
N GLY A 96 -1.48 -7.02 -7.53
CA GLY A 96 -1.53 -6.46 -8.88
C GLY A 96 -0.60 -7.14 -9.88
N LEU A 97 0.28 -8.06 -9.44
CA LEU A 97 1.20 -8.76 -10.33
C LEU A 97 0.49 -9.83 -11.16
N PRO A 98 0.89 -10.09 -12.42
CA PRO A 98 0.25 -11.09 -13.29
C PRO A 98 0.18 -12.48 -12.66
N ALA A 99 -1.00 -13.09 -12.63
CA ALA A 99 -1.23 -14.41 -12.04
C ALA A 99 -2.07 -15.30 -12.95
N ALA A 100 -2.13 -16.61 -12.65
CA ALA A 100 -3.00 -17.54 -13.33
C ALA A 100 -4.47 -17.05 -13.26
N PRO A 101 -5.29 -17.22 -14.32
CA PRO A 101 -6.62 -16.63 -14.40
C PRO A 101 -7.52 -16.89 -13.18
N ALA A 102 -7.52 -18.13 -12.67
CA ALA A 102 -8.31 -18.50 -11.50
C ALA A 102 -7.90 -17.71 -10.23
N PHE A 103 -6.60 -17.52 -10.02
CA PHE A 103 -6.11 -16.75 -8.87
C PHE A 103 -6.31 -15.23 -9.07
N ALA A 104 -6.14 -14.74 -10.29
CA ALA A 104 -6.38 -13.34 -10.62
C ALA A 104 -7.83 -12.93 -10.32
N GLU A 105 -8.80 -13.80 -10.57
CA GLU A 105 -10.21 -13.55 -10.23
C GLU A 105 -10.41 -13.48 -8.71
N LEU A 106 -9.80 -14.38 -7.94
CA LEU A 106 -9.82 -14.33 -6.46
C LEU A 106 -9.21 -13.03 -5.92
N CYS A 107 -8.21 -12.45 -6.59
CA CYS A 107 -7.57 -11.20 -6.18
C CYS A 107 -8.41 -9.96 -6.46
N ARG A 108 -9.41 -10.01 -7.36
CA ARG A 108 -10.08 -8.82 -7.91
C ARG A 108 -10.72 -7.94 -6.83
N GLU A 109 -11.60 -8.52 -6.03
CA GLU A 109 -12.30 -7.82 -4.95
C GLU A 109 -11.34 -7.39 -3.82
N PRO A 110 -10.47 -8.27 -3.28
CA PRO A 110 -9.45 -7.88 -2.32
C PRO A 110 -8.53 -6.75 -2.80
N LEU A 111 -8.06 -6.79 -4.04
CA LEU A 111 -7.18 -5.76 -4.60
C LEU A 111 -7.89 -4.41 -4.69
N HIS A 112 -9.17 -4.39 -5.12
CA HIS A 112 -9.96 -3.16 -5.14
C HIS A 112 -10.12 -2.56 -3.74
N PHE A 113 -10.41 -3.41 -2.75
CA PHE A 113 -10.51 -3.00 -1.35
C PHE A 113 -9.19 -2.42 -0.83
N PHE A 114 -8.08 -3.14 -1.01
CA PHE A 114 -6.77 -2.69 -0.51
C PHE A 114 -6.29 -1.41 -1.19
N ARG A 115 -6.62 -1.19 -2.47
CA ARG A 115 -6.36 0.09 -3.15
C ARG A 115 -7.15 1.23 -2.51
N SER A 116 -8.45 1.03 -2.31
CA SER A 116 -9.29 2.03 -1.62
C SER A 116 -8.79 2.35 -0.21
N ALA A 117 -8.38 1.32 0.54
CA ALA A 117 -7.79 1.48 1.87
C ALA A 117 -6.47 2.25 1.84
N ARG A 118 -5.60 1.97 0.87
CA ARG A 118 -4.35 2.70 0.70
C ARG A 118 -4.60 4.19 0.51
N GLU A 119 -5.48 4.56 -0.43
CA GLU A 119 -5.78 5.98 -0.69
C GLU A 119 -6.38 6.67 0.54
N ALA A 120 -7.18 5.96 1.33
CA ALA A 120 -7.76 6.48 2.58
C ALA A 120 -6.72 6.66 3.70
N VAL A 121 -5.71 5.81 3.77
CA VAL A 121 -4.66 5.84 4.81
C VAL A 121 -3.55 6.84 4.47
N LEU A 122 -3.22 7.02 3.18
CA LEU A 122 -2.15 7.94 2.76
C LEU A 122 -2.38 9.36 3.24
N GLY A 123 -3.63 9.83 3.25
CA GLY A 123 -3.99 11.15 3.80
C GLY A 123 -3.82 11.30 5.32
N CYS A 124 -3.52 10.21 6.04
CA CYS A 124 -3.30 10.18 7.49
C CYS A 124 -1.83 10.12 7.89
N VAL A 125 -0.91 9.96 6.93
CA VAL A 125 0.52 9.87 7.21
C VAL A 125 1.08 11.29 7.27
N ASP A 126 1.58 11.70 8.43
CA ASP A 126 2.28 12.98 8.59
C ASP A 126 3.68 12.90 7.92
N PRO A 127 3.98 13.72 6.90
CA PRO A 127 5.29 13.74 6.25
C PRO A 127 6.45 14.12 7.18
N SER A 128 6.16 14.85 8.26
CA SER A 128 7.16 15.30 9.24
C SER A 128 7.47 14.22 10.27
N HIS A 129 6.60 13.22 10.41
CA HIS A 129 6.74 12.17 11.41
C HIS A 129 7.95 11.28 11.13
N GLN A 130 8.79 11.11 12.14
CA GLN A 130 9.94 10.20 12.07
C GLN A 130 9.56 8.84 12.65
N PRO A 131 9.64 7.74 11.87
CA PRO A 131 9.29 6.43 12.37
C PRO A 131 10.18 6.01 13.54
N SER A 132 9.60 5.31 14.51
CA SER A 132 10.38 4.70 15.59
C SER A 132 11.48 3.79 15.02
N GLY A 133 12.55 3.54 15.80
CA GLY A 133 13.67 2.71 15.33
C GLY A 133 13.23 1.33 14.84
N ARG A 134 12.23 0.74 15.50
CA ARG A 134 11.61 -0.53 15.12
C ARG A 134 10.93 -0.44 13.76
N LEU A 135 10.05 0.54 13.56
CA LEU A 135 9.33 0.70 12.30
C LEU A 135 10.29 1.06 11.16
N ARG A 136 11.24 1.97 11.42
CA ARG A 136 12.27 2.40 10.46
C ARG A 136 13.10 1.22 9.95
N HIS A 137 13.56 0.35 10.85
CA HIS A 137 14.30 -0.85 10.47
C HIS A 137 13.47 -1.78 9.58
N TRP A 138 12.20 -1.99 9.94
CA TRP A 138 11.30 -2.81 9.14
C TRP A 138 10.99 -2.19 7.76
N LEU A 139 10.76 -0.89 7.68
CA LEU A 139 10.56 -0.17 6.42
C LEU A 139 11.79 -0.28 5.51
N HIS A 140 13.00 -0.19 6.07
CA HIS A 140 14.23 -0.41 5.31
C HIS A 140 14.33 -1.84 4.76
N LYS A 141 13.98 -2.84 5.59
CA LYS A 141 13.94 -4.24 5.16
C LYS A 141 12.89 -4.48 4.06
N LEU A 142 11.70 -3.88 4.21
CA LEU A 142 10.64 -3.91 3.20
C LEU A 142 11.14 -3.36 1.87
N HIS A 143 11.75 -2.19 1.91
CA HIS A 143 12.29 -1.51 0.74
C HIS A 143 13.34 -2.35 0.01
N ASN A 144 14.26 -2.97 0.74
CA ASN A 144 15.30 -3.82 0.14
C ASN A 144 14.70 -5.08 -0.48
N ALA A 145 13.73 -5.71 0.18
CA ALA A 145 13.09 -6.90 -0.38
C ALA A 145 12.29 -6.59 -1.66
N MET A 146 11.57 -5.47 -1.68
CA MET A 146 10.82 -5.05 -2.88
C MET A 146 11.74 -4.81 -4.10
N ARG A 147 13.04 -4.58 -3.88
CA ARG A 147 14.03 -4.43 -4.95
C ARG A 147 14.76 -5.72 -5.32
N ALA A 148 14.99 -6.60 -4.34
CA ALA A 148 15.91 -7.72 -4.49
C ALA A 148 15.22 -9.09 -4.59
N GLU A 149 14.00 -9.24 -4.07
CA GLU A 149 13.29 -10.51 -4.08
C GLU A 149 12.50 -10.72 -5.37
N SER A 150 12.35 -11.97 -5.77
CA SER A 150 11.49 -12.32 -6.91
C SER A 150 10.01 -12.10 -6.59
N THR A 151 9.19 -11.99 -7.64
CA THR A 151 7.74 -11.92 -7.55
C THR A 151 7.14 -13.09 -6.74
N GLU A 152 7.64 -14.30 -6.96
CA GLU A 152 7.22 -15.50 -6.24
C GLU A 152 7.51 -15.38 -4.75
N CYS A 153 8.70 -14.87 -4.40
CA CYS A 153 9.05 -14.65 -3.01
C CYS A 153 8.18 -13.57 -2.34
N LEU A 154 7.95 -12.45 -3.03
CA LEU A 154 7.08 -11.38 -2.53
C LEU A 154 5.65 -11.90 -2.30
N ARG A 155 5.12 -12.73 -3.20
CA ARG A 155 3.83 -13.40 -3.01
C ARG A 155 3.83 -14.35 -1.80
N ALA A 156 4.83 -15.23 -1.73
CA ALA A 156 4.96 -16.22 -0.66
C ALA A 156 5.08 -15.59 0.74
N THR A 157 5.66 -14.39 0.82
CA THR A 157 5.80 -13.66 2.09
C THR A 157 4.60 -12.77 2.42
N THR A 158 3.91 -12.23 1.41
CA THR A 158 2.83 -11.25 1.61
C THR A 158 1.46 -11.91 1.74
N ILE A 159 1.11 -12.81 0.81
CA ILE A 159 -0.26 -13.35 0.72
C ILE A 159 -0.67 -14.12 1.98
N PRO A 160 0.16 -14.95 2.63
CA PRO A 160 -0.23 -15.62 3.87
C PRO A 160 -0.60 -14.68 5.02
N LEU A 161 -0.21 -13.40 4.95
CA LEU A 161 -0.32 -12.44 6.05
C LEU A 161 -1.30 -11.30 5.79
N VAL A 162 -2.04 -11.35 4.69
CA VAL A 162 -3.02 -10.32 4.32
C VAL A 162 -4.11 -10.11 5.37
N LEU A 163 -4.48 -11.13 6.16
CA LEU A 163 -5.42 -10.93 7.27
C LEU A 163 -4.81 -10.09 8.40
N GLN A 164 -3.50 -10.23 8.65
CA GLN A 164 -2.82 -9.38 9.63
C GLN A 164 -2.81 -7.92 9.16
N VAL A 165 -2.75 -7.66 7.85
CA VAL A 165 -2.88 -6.30 7.30
C VAL A 165 -4.27 -5.72 7.61
N LEU A 166 -5.34 -6.53 7.52
CA LEU A 166 -6.68 -6.10 7.94
C LEU A 166 -6.74 -5.79 9.45
N ASP A 167 -6.10 -6.61 10.27
CA ASP A 167 -6.06 -6.40 11.72
C ASP A 167 -5.28 -5.12 12.08
N ASN A 168 -4.14 -4.86 11.43
CA ASN A 168 -3.38 -3.64 11.62
C ASN A 168 -4.13 -2.41 11.11
N LEU A 169 -4.83 -2.52 9.97
CA LEU A 169 -5.67 -1.44 9.43
C LEU A 169 -6.77 -1.07 10.42
N ARG A 170 -7.49 -2.07 10.96
CA ARG A 170 -8.50 -1.85 12.00
C ARG A 170 -7.89 -1.24 13.26
N CYS A 171 -6.74 -1.74 13.70
CA CYS A 171 -6.03 -1.22 14.86
C CYS A 171 -5.66 0.26 14.70
N ALA A 172 -5.11 0.64 13.56
CA ALA A 172 -4.79 2.03 13.26
C ALA A 172 -6.05 2.91 13.25
N ALA A 173 -7.17 2.41 12.74
CA ALA A 173 -8.46 3.10 12.75
C ALA A 173 -9.08 3.28 14.13
N LEU A 174 -8.86 2.33 15.04
CA LEU A 174 -9.33 2.39 16.42
C LEU A 174 -8.49 3.32 17.31
N GLN A 175 -7.30 3.72 16.86
CA GLN A 175 -6.38 4.59 17.63
C GLN A 175 -6.13 3.99 19.02
N ASP A 176 -6.37 4.74 20.10
CA ASP A 176 -6.18 4.29 21.49
C ASP A 176 -7.10 3.13 21.91
N LYS A 177 -8.12 2.79 21.09
CA LYS A 177 -9.03 1.66 21.33
C LYS A 177 -8.57 0.36 20.68
N CYS A 178 -7.38 0.39 20.06
CA CYS A 178 -6.61 -0.80 19.76
C CYS A 178 -5.62 -1.04 20.91
#